data_AF-A0A1J5B9S1-F1
#
_entry.id   AF-A0A1J5B9S1-F1
#
_cell.length_a   1.000
_cell.length_b   1.000
_cell.length_c   1.000
_cell.angle_alpha   90.00
_cell.angle_beta   90.00
_cell.angle_gamma   90.00
#
_symmetry.space_group_name_H-M   'P 1'
#
loop_
_entity.id
_entity.type
_entity.pdbx_description
1 polymer ?
#
loop_
_entity_poly.entity_id
_entity_poly.type
_entity_poly.pdbx_seq_one_letter_code
_entity_poly.pdbx_strand_id
1 'polypeptide(L)'
;MTTTTIRLPEDLKTRVAAAAKRAGTTAHGFILEAIAEKAAQEELRTDFDATAEERYASIVASGKTIPWREMRGYLEDRLAGKAARRPAARKLAR
;
A
#
# COMPACT_ATOMS: atom_id res chain seq x y z
N MET A 1 18.41 3.64 23.83
CA MET A 1 18.08 4.25 22.52
C MET A 1 19.37 4.75 21.90
N THR A 2 19.57 4.56 20.61
CA THR A 2 20.74 5.06 19.87
C THR A 2 20.44 6.43 19.27
N THR A 3 21.40 7.35 19.35
CA THR A 3 21.26 8.69 18.77
C THR A 3 21.81 8.68 17.35
N THR A 4 21.00 9.10 16.38
CA THR A 4 21.42 9.28 14.99
C THR A 4 21.49 10.77 14.67
N THR A 5 22.68 11.26 14.31
CA THR A 5 22.87 12.67 13.92
C THR A 5 22.66 12.82 12.42
N ILE A 6 21.62 13.57 12.03
CA ILE A 6 21.28 13.83 10.62
C ILE A 6 21.62 15.29 10.31
N ARG A 7 22.42 15.55 9.27
CA ARG A 7 22.67 16.91 8.79
C ARG A 7 21.55 17.33 7.85
N LEU A 8 20.89 18.44 8.18
CA LEU A 8 19.84 19.02 7.35
C LEU A 8 20.38 20.28 6.67
N PRO A 9 20.19 20.43 5.35
CA PRO A 9 20.35 21.72 4.68
C PRO A 9 19.53 22.81 5.35
N GLU A 10 20.02 24.05 5.37
CA GLU A 10 19.37 25.16 6.09
C GLU A 10 17.96 25.48 5.57
N ASP A 11 17.73 25.33 4.25
CA ASP A 11 16.42 25.48 3.64
C ASP A 11 15.44 24.42 4.15
N LEU A 12 15.86 23.17 4.23
CA LEU A 12 15.05 22.06 4.72
C LEU A 12 14.74 22.22 6.21
N LYS A 13 15.74 22.60 7.01
CA LYS A 13 15.58 22.88 8.45
C LYS A 13 14.53 23.97 8.70
N THR A 14 14.55 25.04 7.90
CA THR A 14 13.58 26.14 7.98
C THR A 14 12.17 25.66 7.62
N ARG A 15 12.02 24.87 6.55
CA ARG A 15 10.74 24.30 6.13
C ARG A 15 10.15 23.35 7.16
N VAL A 16 10.98 22.48 7.74
CA VAL A 16 10.58 21.55 8.80
C VAL A 16 10.13 22.30 10.05
N ALA A 17 10.87 23.32 10.50
CA ALA A 17 10.47 24.11 11.65
C ALA A 17 9.11 24.80 11.45
N ALA A 18 8.88 25.37 10.26
CA ALA A 18 7.59 25.97 9.92
C ALA A 18 6.45 24.94 9.83
N ALA A 19 6.71 23.76 9.27
CA ALA A 19 5.73 22.68 9.19
C ALA A 19 5.38 22.12 10.57
N ALA A 20 6.37 21.85 11.42
CA ALA A 20 6.20 21.40 12.79
C ALA A 20 5.35 22.39 13.60
N LYS A 21 5.63 23.70 13.48
CA LYS A 21 4.83 24.75 14.13
C LYS A 21 3.36 24.72 13.70
N ARG A 22 3.09 24.55 12.40
CA ARG A 22 1.71 24.44 11.87
C ARG A 22 1.01 23.16 12.34
N ALA A 23 1.75 22.06 12.47
CA ALA A 23 1.24 20.78 12.97
C ALA A 23 1.12 20.73 14.50
N GLY A 24 1.57 21.76 15.23
CA GLY A 24 1.51 21.79 16.70
C GLY A 24 2.52 20.85 17.39
N THR A 25 3.58 20.44 16.69
CA THR A 25 4.62 19.54 17.21
C THR A 25 6.01 20.21 17.21
N THR A 26 7.00 19.54 17.81
CA THR A 26 8.40 19.99 17.76
C THR A 26 9.05 19.57 16.44
N ALA A 27 10.11 20.27 16.03
CA ALA A 27 10.87 19.88 14.83
C ALA A 27 11.41 18.44 14.93
N HIS A 28 11.86 18.02 16.11
CA HIS A 28 12.31 16.66 16.35
C HIS A 28 11.16 15.64 16.21
N GLY A 29 10.02 15.89 16.86
CA GLY A 29 8.84 15.02 16.75
C GLY A 29 8.35 14.90 15.30
N PHE A 30 8.28 16.02 14.58
CA PHE A 30 7.90 16.05 13.18
C PHE A 30 8.83 15.20 12.29
N ILE A 31 10.15 15.27 12.53
CA ILE A 31 11.13 14.47 11.77
C ILE A 31 10.95 12.98 12.07
N LEU A 32 10.75 12.60 13.33
CA LEU A 32 10.53 11.20 13.70
C LEU A 32 9.26 10.64 13.07
N GLU A 33 8.16 11.39 13.13
CA GLU A 33 6.90 11.02 12.48
C GLU A 33 7.08 10.84 10.97
N ALA A 34 7.77 11.77 10.31
CA ALA A 34 8.03 11.67 8.87
C ALA A 34 8.88 10.44 8.50
N ILE A 35 9.88 10.09 9.31
CA ILE A 35 10.69 8.88 9.10
C ILE A 35 9.85 7.62 9.30
N ALA A 36 9.04 7.57 10.38
CA ALA A 36 8.17 6.44 10.67
C ALA A 36 7.13 6.24 9.55
N GLU A 37 6.50 7.31 9.08
CA GLU A 37 5.54 7.27 7.98
C GLU A 37 6.22 6.79 6.69
N LYS A 38 7.41 7.32 6.36
CA LYS A 38 8.12 6.91 5.14
C LYS A 38 8.56 5.45 5.19
N ALA A 39 9.00 4.96 6.35
CA ALA A 39 9.35 3.56 6.55
C ALA A 39 8.13 2.64 6.35
N ALA A 40 7.02 2.95 7.04
CA ALA A 40 5.78 2.18 6.90
C ALA A 40 5.23 2.18 5.46
N GLN A 41 5.32 3.31 4.75
CA GLN A 41 4.93 3.38 3.34
C GLN A 41 5.80 2.49 2.44
N GLU A 42 7.10 2.40 2.70
CA GLU A 42 8.01 1.56 1.92
C GLU A 42 7.78 0.07 2.19
N GLU A 43 7.49 -0.29 3.45
CA GLU A 43 7.09 -1.65 3.85
C GLU A 43 5.80 -2.06 3.14
N LEU A 44 4.75 -1.24 3.20
CA LEU A 44 3.47 -1.50 2.52
C LEU A 44 3.65 -1.66 1.00
N ARG A 45 4.52 -0.85 0.39
CA ARG A 45 4.81 -0.94 -1.04
C ARG A 45 5.52 -2.25 -1.38
N THR A 46 6.52 -2.62 -0.59
CA THR A 46 7.27 -3.86 -0.77
C THR A 46 6.35 -5.08 -0.64
N ASP A 47 5.46 -5.08 0.36
CA ASP A 47 4.48 -6.15 0.57
C ASP A 47 3.47 -6.24 -0.58
N PHE A 48 3.03 -5.09 -1.10
CA PHE A 48 2.14 -5.02 -2.26
C PHE A 48 2.79 -5.62 -3.51
N ASP A 49 4.03 -5.21 -3.81
CA ASP A 49 4.78 -5.69 -4.96
C ASP A 49 5.08 -7.19 -4.84
N ALA A 50 5.49 -7.67 -3.66
CA ALA A 50 5.69 -9.10 -3.39
C ALA A 50 4.42 -9.92 -3.61
N THR A 51 3.27 -9.43 -3.12
CA THR A 51 1.97 -10.08 -3.33
C THR A 51 1.58 -10.10 -4.81
N ALA A 52 1.86 -9.03 -5.54
CA ALA A 52 1.57 -8.94 -6.97
C ALA A 52 2.40 -9.96 -7.76
N GLU A 53 3.70 -10.04 -7.48
CA GLU A 53 4.62 -11.00 -8.13
C GLU A 53 4.24 -12.45 -7.82
N GLU A 54 3.91 -12.78 -6.56
CA GLU A 54 3.45 -14.12 -6.19
C GLU A 54 2.19 -14.53 -6.98
N ARG A 55 1.20 -13.62 -7.03
CA ARG A 55 -0.04 -13.86 -7.77
C ARG A 55 0.22 -13.99 -9.28
N TYR A 56 1.10 -13.16 -9.82
CA TYR A 56 1.46 -13.22 -11.23
C TYR A 56 2.16 -14.54 -11.57
N ALA A 57 3.12 -14.98 -10.76
CA ALA A 57 3.77 -16.27 -10.91
C ALA A 57 2.75 -17.43 -10.90
N SER A 58 1.75 -17.39 -10.02
CA SER A 58 0.65 -18.36 -9.99
C SER A 58 -0.20 -18.36 -11.26
N ILE A 59 -0.49 -17.18 -11.82
CA ILE A 59 -1.22 -17.03 -13.09
C ILE A 59 -0.39 -17.59 -14.24
N VAL A 60 0.90 -17.27 -14.32
CA VAL A 60 1.82 -17.77 -15.35
C VAL A 60 1.92 -19.30 -15.29
N ALA A 61 2.07 -19.87 -14.09
CA ALA A 61 2.20 -21.31 -13.91
C ALA A 61 0.89 -22.07 -14.20
N SER A 62 -0.26 -21.55 -13.77
CA SER A 62 -1.54 -22.27 -13.88
C SER A 62 -2.32 -21.94 -15.15
N GLY A 63 -2.12 -20.75 -15.72
CA GLY A 63 -2.95 -20.16 -16.76
C GLY A 63 -4.39 -19.86 -16.32
N LYS A 64 -4.71 -19.97 -15.03
CA LYS A 64 -6.07 -19.80 -14.50
C LYS A 64 -6.27 -18.38 -14.00
N THR A 65 -7.35 -17.74 -14.44
CA THR A 65 -7.78 -16.42 -13.95
C THR A 65 -9.29 -16.42 -13.74
N ILE A 66 -9.80 -15.36 -13.10
CA ILE A 66 -11.25 -15.14 -12.98
C ILE A 66 -11.61 -14.01 -13.94
N PRO A 67 -12.55 -14.21 -14.88
CA PRO A 67 -13.03 -13.13 -15.74
C PRO A 67 -13.58 -11.96 -14.92
N TRP A 68 -13.14 -10.74 -15.23
CA TRP A 68 -13.53 -9.55 -14.44
C TRP A 68 -15.04 -9.33 -14.39
N ARG A 69 -15.78 -9.64 -15.47
CA ARG A 69 -17.24 -9.54 -15.51
C ARG A 69 -17.92 -10.42 -14.46
N GLU A 70 -17.43 -11.64 -14.28
CA GLU A 70 -17.95 -12.58 -13.28
C GLU A 70 -17.61 -12.13 -11.85
N MET A 71 -16.37 -11.69 -11.62
CA MET A 71 -15.98 -11.16 -10.31
C MET A 71 -16.78 -9.91 -9.95
N ARG A 72 -16.96 -8.98 -10.89
CA ARG A 72 -17.76 -7.77 -10.70
C ARG A 72 -19.20 -8.11 -10.33
N GLY A 73 -19.87 -8.98 -11.09
CA GLY A 73 -21.24 -9.38 -10.79
C GLY A 73 -21.38 -10.01 -9.41
N TYR A 74 -20.44 -10.89 -9.03
CA TYR A 74 -20.40 -11.45 -7.68
C TYR A 74 -20.24 -10.38 -6.59
N LEU A 75 -19.39 -9.37 -6.80
CA LEU A 75 -19.20 -8.27 -5.84
C LEU A 75 -20.44 -7.38 -5.73
N GLU A 76 -21.09 -7.06 -6.85
CA GLU A 76 -22.32 -6.27 -6.89
C GLU A 76 -23.48 -6.99 -6.17
N ASP A 77 -23.67 -8.29 -6.43
CA ASP A 77 -24.71 -9.07 -5.75
C ASP A 77 -24.43 -9.23 -4.26
N ARG A 78 -23.16 -9.39 -3.87
CA ARG A 78 -22.75 -9.45 -2.47
C ARG A 78 -23.01 -8.11 -1.75
N LEU A 79 -22.72 -6.98 -2.40
CA LEU A 79 -23.03 -5.64 -1.87
C LEU A 79 -24.54 -5.44 -1.71
N ALA A 80 -25.35 -6.01 -2.60
CA ALA A 80 -26.81 -6.00 -2.52
C ALA A 80 -27.40 -6.99 -1.48
N GLY A 81 -26.56 -7.68 -0.71
CA GLY A 81 -26.99 -8.66 0.30
C GLY A 81 -27.56 -9.96 -0.26
N LYS A 82 -27.40 -10.21 -1.57
CA LYS A 82 -27.89 -11.44 -2.21
C LYS A 82 -26.91 -12.59 -1.95
N ALA A 83 -27.44 -13.81 -1.91
CA ALA A 83 -26.62 -15.01 -1.94
C ALA A 83 -26.00 -15.17 -3.35
N ALA A 84 -24.71 -14.92 -3.47
CA ALA A 84 -23.95 -15.08 -4.72
C ALA A 84 -22.82 -16.10 -4.56
N ARG A 85 -22.63 -16.96 -5.55
CA ARG A 85 -21.51 -17.91 -5.56
C ARG A 85 -20.23 -17.21 -6.03
N ARG A 86 -19.15 -17.34 -5.26
CA ARG A 86 -17.84 -16.80 -5.64
C ARG A 86 -17.35 -17.47 -6.95
N PRO A 87 -16.98 -16.71 -7.98
CA PRO A 87 -16.46 -17.27 -9.22
C PRO A 87 -15.10 -17.95 -8.99
N ALA A 88 -14.88 -19.06 -9.68
CA ALA A 88 -13.67 -19.87 -9.55
C ALA A 88 -12.68 -19.58 -10.67
N ALA A 89 -11.38 -19.64 -10.36
CA ALA A 89 -10.33 -19.45 -11.35
C ALA A 89 -10.32 -20.60 -12.37
N ARG A 90 -10.33 -20.25 -13.66
CA ARG A 90 -10.33 -21.19 -14.78
C ARG A 90 -9.41 -20.71 -15.88
N LYS A 91 -8.94 -21.63 -16.73
CA LYS A 91 -8.22 -21.24 -17.94
C LYS A 91 -9.19 -20.47 -18.84
N LEU A 92 -8.78 -19.30 -19.33
CA LEU A 92 -9.56 -18.57 -20.32
C LEU A 92 -9.50 -19.39 -21.62
N ALA A 93 -10.63 -19.95 -22.04
CA ALA A 93 -10.73 -20.49 -23.38
C ALA A 93 -10.52 -19.34 -24.37
N ARG A 94 -9.71 -19.58 -25.40
CA ARG A 94 -9.55 -18.67 -26.53
C ARG A 94 -10.86 -18.50 -27.28
#